data_AF-A0A9E3A0Y4-F1
#
_entry.id   AF-A0A9E3A0Y4-F1
#
_cell.length_a   1.000
_cell.length_b   1.000
_cell.length_c   1.000
_cell.angle_alpha   90.00
_cell.angle_beta   90.00
_cell.angle_gamma   90.00
#
_symmetry.space_group_name_H-M   'P 1'
#
loop_
_entity.id
_entity.type
_entity.pdbx_description
1 polymer ?
#
loop_
_entity_poly.entity_id
_entity_poly.type
_entity_poly.pdbx_seq_one_letter_code
_entity_poly.pdbx_strand_id
1 'polypeptide(L)'
;SPALSDIRQSVWSKLAQNLWTSTLCTLTQGSVREVQENPELKPIAARATEEARAIARALDVAIEQAPKRPSPSASAAAHKPSMLQDYERNRPMEVEAQLVAPLELARLQKVHTPTLDFLVPLVMAKASAKGLYTH
;
A
#
# COMPACT_ATOMS: atom_id res chain seq x y z
N SER A 1 -26.18 1.87 -1.46
CA SER A 1 -24.90 2.49 -1.84
C SER A 1 -25.11 3.31 -3.10
N PRO A 2 -24.56 4.54 -3.22
CA PRO A 2 -24.66 5.28 -4.48
C PRO A 2 -23.99 4.47 -5.60
N ALA A 3 -24.49 4.60 -6.82
CA ALA A 3 -23.89 3.96 -7.99
C ALA A 3 -22.42 4.41 -8.12
N LEU A 4 -21.50 3.45 -8.17
CA LEU A 4 -20.10 3.73 -8.45
C LEU A 4 -19.99 4.07 -9.94
N SER A 5 -19.72 5.33 -10.27
CA SER A 5 -19.44 5.74 -11.66
C SER A 5 -18.22 5.02 -12.22
N ASP A 6 -17.24 4.69 -11.38
CA ASP A 6 -16.09 3.84 -11.71
C ASP A 6 -15.54 3.12 -10.47
N ILE A 7 -15.69 1.79 -10.40
CA ILE A 7 -15.17 0.95 -9.32
C ILE A 7 -13.64 1.04 -9.18
N ARG A 8 -12.92 1.31 -10.27
CA ARG A 8 -11.45 1.40 -10.28
C ARG A 8 -10.96 2.52 -9.37
N GLN A 9 -11.71 3.61 -9.25
CA GLN A 9 -11.37 4.70 -8.34
C GLN A 9 -11.33 4.23 -6.89
N SER A 10 -12.32 3.43 -6.47
CA SER A 10 -12.35 2.85 -5.12
C SER A 10 -11.23 1.84 -4.88
N VAL A 11 -10.93 1.02 -5.90
CA VAL A 11 -9.84 0.04 -5.84
C VAL A 11 -8.49 0.75 -5.70
N TRP A 12 -8.20 1.71 -6.57
CA TRP A 12 -6.95 2.46 -6.55
C TRP A 12 -6.79 3.36 -5.33
N SER A 13 -7.88 3.94 -4.82
CA SER A 13 -7.85 4.67 -3.56
C SER A 13 -7.40 3.78 -2.39
N LYS A 14 -7.91 2.54 -2.31
CA LYS A 14 -7.48 1.56 -1.32
C LYS A 14 -6.05 1.08 -1.57
N LEU A 15 -5.69 0.77 -2.82
CA LEU A 15 -4.35 0.30 -3.17
C LEU A 15 -3.27 1.35 -2.87
N ALA A 16 -3.54 2.62 -3.14
CA ALA A 16 -2.60 3.70 -2.83
C ALA A 16 -2.29 3.80 -1.32
N GLN A 17 -3.29 3.55 -0.47
CA GLN A 17 -3.07 3.43 0.97
C GLN A 17 -2.30 2.14 1.33
N ASN A 18 -2.68 1.01 0.74
CA ASN A 18 -2.06 -0.28 1.01
C ASN A 18 -0.58 -0.31 0.61
N LEU A 19 -0.17 0.30 -0.51
CA LEU A 19 1.20 0.22 -1.00
C LEU A 19 2.23 0.73 0.02
N TRP A 20 1.98 1.86 0.69
CA TRP A 20 2.90 2.33 1.73
C TRP A 20 2.64 1.66 3.08
N THR A 21 1.38 1.43 3.46
CA THR A 21 1.07 0.85 4.78
C THR A 21 1.52 -0.61 4.85
N SER A 22 1.17 -1.44 3.88
CA SER A 22 1.56 -2.85 3.80
C SER A 22 3.06 -3.04 3.68
N THR A 23 3.80 -2.06 3.12
CA THR A 23 5.27 -2.14 3.06
C THR A 23 5.92 -1.64 4.34
N LEU A 24 5.81 -0.34 4.65
CA LEU A 24 6.52 0.29 5.75
C LEU A 24 6.12 -0.30 7.10
N CYS A 25 4.83 -0.49 7.37
CA CYS A 25 4.38 -1.08 8.64
C CYS A 25 4.87 -2.52 8.78
N THR A 26 4.88 -3.32 7.71
CA THR A 26 5.38 -4.70 7.79
C THR A 26 6.89 -4.74 8.04
N LEU A 27 7.67 -3.87 7.39
CA LEU A 27 9.11 -3.78 7.58
C LEU A 27 9.48 -3.35 9.01
N THR A 28 8.81 -2.32 9.52
CA THR A 28 9.08 -1.76 10.86
C THR A 28 8.36 -2.48 11.98
N GLN A 29 7.35 -3.30 11.66
CA GLN A 29 6.39 -3.87 12.61
C GLN A 29 5.63 -2.81 13.43
N GLY A 30 5.57 -1.57 12.91
CA GLY A 30 4.86 -0.44 13.51
C GLY A 30 3.49 -0.20 12.90
N SER A 31 2.60 0.42 13.67
CA SER A 31 1.29 0.91 13.23
C SER A 31 1.39 2.05 12.21
N VAL A 32 0.25 2.38 11.58
CA VAL A 32 0.12 3.52 10.66
C VAL A 32 0.54 4.83 11.34
N ARG A 33 0.11 5.04 12.60
CA ARG A 33 0.47 6.20 13.40
C ARG A 33 1.98 6.30 13.63
N GLU A 34 2.62 5.22 14.08
CA GLU A 34 4.05 5.22 14.35
C GLU A 34 4.87 5.57 13.09
N VAL A 35 4.46 5.09 11.91
CA VAL A 35 5.09 5.46 10.64
C VAL A 35 4.84 6.94 10.28
N GLN A 36 3.64 7.47 10.51
CA GLN A 36 3.27 8.85 10.17
C GLN A 36 3.82 9.90 11.15
N GLU A 37 4.06 9.53 12.40
CA GLU A 37 4.65 10.39 13.43
C GLU A 37 6.19 10.33 13.42
N ASN A 38 6.78 9.30 12.80
CA ASN A 38 8.23 9.20 12.65
C ASN A 38 8.74 10.14 11.53
N PRO A 39 9.64 11.10 11.85
CA PRO A 39 10.13 12.09 10.88
C PRO A 39 10.94 11.49 9.73
N GLU A 40 11.55 10.32 9.91
CA GLU A 40 12.36 9.63 8.88
C GLU A 40 11.49 8.75 7.97
N LEU A 41 10.40 8.18 8.49
CA LEU A 41 9.54 7.27 7.73
C LEU A 41 8.42 8.01 6.99
N LYS A 42 7.89 9.10 7.55
CA LYS A 42 6.82 9.89 6.94
C LYS A 42 7.15 10.36 5.51
N PRO A 43 8.37 10.86 5.20
CA PRO A 43 8.74 11.22 3.83
C PRO A 43 8.76 10.04 2.87
N ILE A 44 9.08 8.82 3.36
CA ILE A 44 9.05 7.61 2.54
C ILE A 44 7.59 7.23 2.23
N ALA A 45 6.70 7.27 3.23
CA ALA A 45 5.27 7.03 3.03
C ALA A 45 4.63 8.01 2.04
N ALA A 46 5.01 9.29 2.11
CA ALA A 46 4.56 10.31 1.17
C ALA A 46 5.00 10.03 -0.28
N ARG A 47 6.28 9.66 -0.48
CA ARG A 47 6.80 9.29 -1.81
C ARG A 47 6.10 8.05 -2.39
N ALA A 48 5.95 6.99 -1.58
CA ALA A 48 5.22 5.79 -1.99
C ALA A 48 3.74 6.08 -2.34
N THR A 49 3.10 7.00 -1.61
CA THR A 49 1.73 7.46 -1.92
C THR A 49 1.68 8.18 -3.27
N GLU A 50 2.65 9.06 -3.56
CA GLU A 50 2.69 9.77 -4.82
C GLU A 50 2.99 8.85 -6.01
N GLU A 51 3.89 7.88 -5.84
CA GLU A 51 4.14 6.83 -6.84
C GLU A 51 2.87 6.03 -7.11
N ALA A 52 2.12 5.60 -6.08
CA ALA A 52 0.86 4.92 -6.25
C ALA A 52 -0.19 5.75 -7.02
N ARG A 53 -0.26 7.06 -6.74
CA ARG A 53 -1.12 7.99 -7.47
C ARG A 53 -0.68 8.15 -8.92
N ALA A 54 0.62 8.18 -9.19
CA ALA A 54 1.16 8.25 -10.55
C ALA A 54 0.76 7.02 -11.38
N ILE A 55 0.80 5.82 -10.78
CA ILE A 55 0.35 4.59 -11.45
C ILE A 55 -1.14 4.69 -11.80
N ALA A 56 -1.99 5.10 -10.85
CA ALA A 56 -3.42 5.23 -11.09
C ALA A 56 -3.74 6.27 -12.19
N ARG A 57 -3.05 7.41 -12.19
CA ARG A 57 -3.20 8.44 -13.24
C ARG A 57 -2.83 7.89 -14.62
N ALA A 58 -1.76 7.09 -14.71
CA ALA A 58 -1.35 6.46 -15.96
C ALA A 58 -2.34 5.39 -16.47
N LEU A 59 -3.28 4.96 -15.63
CA LEU A 59 -4.37 4.04 -15.98
C LEU A 59 -5.72 4.77 -16.18
N ASP A 60 -5.69 6.09 -16.31
CA ASP A 60 -6.87 6.97 -16.42
C ASP A 60 -7.82 6.84 -15.21
N VAL A 61 -7.28 6.56 -14.02
CA VAL A 61 -8.05 6.44 -12.79
C VAL A 61 -7.87 7.68 -11.91
N ALA A 62 -8.93 8.49 -11.83
CA ALA A 62 -8.99 9.63 -10.93
C ALA A 62 -9.29 9.20 -9.48
N ILE A 63 -8.26 8.84 -8.70
CA ILE A 63 -8.40 8.42 -7.29
C ILE A 63 -9.19 9.43 -6.45
N GLU A 64 -9.02 10.73 -6.70
CA GLU A 64 -9.67 11.80 -5.92
C GLU A 64 -11.20 11.83 -6.10
N GLN A 65 -11.73 11.15 -7.13
CA GLN A 65 -13.17 10.98 -7.34
C GLN A 65 -13.74 9.75 -6.63
N ALA A 66 -12.89 8.93 -6.02
CA ALA A 66 -13.34 7.79 -5.25
C ALA A 66 -14.33 8.24 -4.16
N PRO A 67 -15.40 7.47 -3.88
CA PRO A 67 -16.31 7.77 -2.80
C PRO A 67 -15.53 8.00 -1.52
N LYS A 68 -15.72 9.19 -0.92
CA LYS A 68 -15.10 9.50 0.37
C LYS A 68 -15.54 8.45 1.37
N ARG A 69 -14.59 7.64 1.83
CA ARG A 69 -14.81 6.85 3.04
C ARG A 69 -14.91 7.84 4.21
N PRO A 70 -15.71 7.54 5.24
CA PRO A 70 -15.63 8.28 6.49
C PRO A 70 -14.17 8.37 6.90
N SER A 71 -13.70 9.57 7.26
CA SER A 71 -12.33 9.74 7.73
C SER A 71 -12.06 8.65 8.77
N PRO A 72 -10.95 7.90 8.66
CA PRO A 72 -10.60 6.95 9.69
C PRO A 72 -10.60 7.71 11.02
N SER A 73 -11.32 7.20 12.02
CA SER A 73 -11.29 7.79 13.35
C SER A 73 -9.84 7.85 13.84
N ALA A 74 -9.51 8.72 14.80
CA ALA A 74 -8.16 8.75 15.38
C ALA A 74 -7.71 7.37 15.90
N SER A 75 -8.67 6.50 16.25
CA SER A 75 -8.46 5.08 16.59
C SER A 75 -7.98 4.25 15.39
N ALA A 76 -8.53 4.45 14.19
CA ALA A 76 -8.11 3.72 12.99
C ALA A 76 -6.65 4.01 12.58
N ALA A 77 -6.10 5.17 12.91
CA ALA A 77 -4.67 5.46 12.71
C ALA A 77 -3.75 4.67 13.67
N ALA A 78 -4.24 4.26 14.84
CA ALA A 78 -3.49 3.42 15.77
C ALA A 78 -3.48 1.93 15.37
N HIS A 79 -4.25 1.54 14.35
CA HIS A 79 -4.34 0.14 13.93
C HIS A 79 -3.16 -0.29 13.05
N LYS A 80 -2.73 -1.54 13.24
CA LYS A 80 -1.79 -2.22 12.36
C LYS A 80 -2.51 -2.62 11.05
N PRO A 81 -1.92 -2.38 9.87
CA PRO A 81 -2.49 -2.82 8.59
C PRO A 81 -2.69 -4.33 8.54
N SER A 82 -3.62 -4.82 7.71
CA SER A 82 -3.92 -6.25 7.62
C SER A 82 -2.70 -7.10 7.27
N MET A 83 -1.86 -6.65 6.34
CA MET A 83 -0.64 -7.38 5.98
C MET A 83 0.36 -7.50 7.14
N LEU A 84 0.48 -6.46 8.00
CA LEU A 84 1.29 -6.55 9.21
C LEU A 84 0.66 -7.54 10.21
N GLN A 85 -0.68 -7.54 10.35
CA GLN A 85 -1.35 -8.52 11.20
C GLN A 85 -1.15 -9.96 10.70
N ASP A 86 -1.19 -10.19 9.39
CA ASP A 86 -0.92 -11.50 8.79
C ASP A 86 0.54 -11.92 9.06
N TYR A 87 1.49 -10.99 8.89
CA TYR A 87 2.89 -11.21 9.24
C TYR A 87 3.07 -11.60 10.72
N GLU A 88 2.44 -10.87 11.65
CA GLU A 88 2.53 -11.12 13.09
C GLU A 88 1.86 -12.43 13.51
N ARG A 89 0.77 -12.81 12.82
CA ARG A 89 0.00 -14.02 13.11
C ARG A 89 0.46 -15.25 12.33
N ASN A 90 1.59 -15.17 11.63
CA ASN A 90 2.14 -16.26 10.80
C ASN A 90 1.14 -16.77 9.76
N ARG A 91 0.45 -15.85 9.08
CA ARG A 91 -0.50 -16.17 8.00
C ARG A 91 0.11 -15.82 6.64
N PRO A 92 -0.29 -16.52 5.56
CA PRO A 92 0.07 -16.13 4.21
C PRO A 92 -0.30 -14.66 3.94
N MET A 93 0.62 -13.92 3.34
CA MET A 93 0.45 -12.48 3.07
C MET A 93 -0.02 -12.23 1.64
N GLU A 94 -0.94 -11.28 1.44
CA GLU A 94 -1.43 -10.85 0.11
C GLU A 94 -0.43 -9.96 -0.64
N VAL A 95 0.82 -10.42 -0.79
CA VAL A 95 1.91 -9.67 -1.43
C VAL A 95 1.65 -9.44 -2.92
N GLU A 96 1.20 -10.48 -3.64
CA GLU A 96 0.92 -10.39 -5.08
C GLU A 96 -0.10 -9.30 -5.42
N ALA A 97 -1.28 -9.41 -4.81
CA ALA A 97 -2.41 -8.55 -5.14
C ALA A 97 -2.22 -7.10 -4.67
N GLN A 98 -1.56 -6.89 -3.52
CA GLN A 98 -1.44 -5.55 -2.94
C GLN A 98 -0.16 -4.82 -3.36
N LEU A 99 0.92 -5.54 -3.70
CA LEU A 99 2.23 -4.96 -3.97
C LEU A 99 2.71 -5.27 -5.39
N VAL A 100 2.83 -6.54 -5.77
CA VAL A 100 3.47 -6.92 -7.04
C VAL A 100 2.63 -6.46 -8.24
N ALA A 101 1.34 -6.77 -8.27
CA ALA A 101 0.47 -6.43 -9.40
C ALA A 101 0.41 -4.92 -9.70
N PRO A 102 0.28 -4.01 -8.70
CA PRO A 102 0.43 -2.56 -8.96
C PRO A 102 1.77 -2.16 -9.57
N LEU A 103 2.89 -2.78 -9.16
CA LEU A 103 4.21 -2.49 -9.72
C LEU A 103 4.37 -3.02 -11.15
N GLU A 104 3.74 -4.15 -11.47
CA GLU A 104 3.68 -4.62 -12.86
C GLU A 104 2.89 -3.66 -13.76
N LEU A 105 1.77 -3.14 -13.27
CA LEU A 105 1.01 -2.10 -13.98
C LEU A 105 1.84 -0.82 -14.15
N ALA A 106 2.65 -0.45 -13.15
CA ALA A 106 3.58 0.68 -13.26
C ALA A 106 4.57 0.46 -14.42
N ARG A 107 5.17 -0.73 -14.51
CA ARG A 107 6.12 -1.09 -15.57
C ARG A 107 5.47 -1.07 -16.95
N LEU A 108 4.26 -1.62 -17.09
CA LEU A 108 3.50 -1.60 -18.34
C LEU A 108 3.19 -0.17 -18.80
N GLN A 109 2.89 0.73 -17.86
CA GLN A 109 2.63 2.14 -18.11
C GLN A 109 3.89 3.01 -18.13
N LYS A 110 5.08 2.43 -17.97
CA LYS A 110 6.37 3.14 -17.90
C LYS A 110 6.41 4.23 -16.82
N VAL A 111 5.71 3.99 -15.71
CA VAL A 111 5.72 4.88 -14.54
C VAL A 111 6.93 4.54 -13.68
N HIS A 112 7.74 5.56 -13.37
CA HIS A 112 8.90 5.42 -12.51
C HIS A 112 8.48 5.36 -11.04
N THR A 113 8.81 4.26 -10.34
CA THR A 113 8.38 3.98 -8.96
C THR A 113 9.54 3.62 -8.03
N PRO A 114 10.59 4.46 -7.92
CA PRO A 114 11.85 4.09 -7.28
C PRO A 114 11.71 3.75 -5.79
N THR A 115 10.78 4.38 -5.09
CA THR A 115 10.53 4.10 -3.66
C THR A 115 9.89 2.73 -3.52
N LEU A 116 8.86 2.43 -4.31
CA LEU A 116 8.19 1.13 -4.27
C LEU A 116 9.09 0.01 -4.81
N ASP A 117 9.89 0.26 -5.85
CA ASP A 117 10.87 -0.68 -6.39
C ASP A 117 11.93 -1.07 -5.33
N PHE A 118 12.17 -0.21 -4.35
CA PHE A 118 13.02 -0.52 -3.20
C PHE A 118 12.26 -1.23 -2.07
N LEU A 119 11.08 -0.72 -1.68
CA LEU A 119 10.34 -1.23 -0.51
C LEU A 119 9.74 -2.63 -0.74
N VAL A 120 9.21 -2.89 -1.94
CA VAL A 120 8.46 -4.11 -2.23
C VAL A 120 9.36 -5.35 -2.16
N PRO A 121 10.56 -5.40 -2.77
CA PRO A 121 11.49 -6.52 -2.61
C PRO A 121 11.90 -6.78 -1.15
N LEU A 122 12.06 -5.74 -0.33
CA LEU A 122 12.42 -5.90 1.09
C LEU A 122 11.31 -6.59 1.88
N VAL A 123 10.05 -6.24 1.61
CA VAL A 123 8.88 -6.87 2.26
C VAL A 123 8.74 -8.32 1.81
N MET A 124 8.94 -8.58 0.52
CA MET A 124 8.92 -9.92 -0.04
C MET A 124 9.99 -10.81 0.58
N ALA A 125 11.22 -10.29 0.71
CA ALA A 125 12.31 -11.01 1.37
C ALA A 125 11.99 -11.28 2.85
N LYS A 126 11.45 -10.30 3.58
CA LYS A 126 11.03 -10.45 4.99
C LYS A 126 9.92 -11.49 5.15
N ALA A 127 8.94 -11.51 4.26
CA ALA A 127 7.85 -12.49 4.26
C ALA A 127 8.36 -13.90 3.91
N SER A 128 9.20 -14.02 2.89
CA SER A 128 9.77 -15.29 2.43
C SER A 128 10.68 -15.93 3.48
N ALA A 129 11.52 -15.13 4.16
CA ALA A 129 12.36 -15.59 5.26
C ALA A 129 11.56 -16.19 6.43
N LYS A 130 10.27 -15.85 6.52
CA LYS A 130 9.34 -16.36 7.52
C LYS A 130 8.37 -17.43 6.96
N GLY A 131 8.53 -17.82 5.69
CA GLY A 131 7.65 -18.78 5.02
C GLY A 131 6.22 -18.28 4.79
N LEU A 132 6.00 -16.97 4.82
CA LEU A 132 4.66 -16.35 4.69
C LEU A 132 4.32 -15.87 3.27
N TYR A 133 5.26 -16.05 2.35
CA TYR A 133 5.11 -15.75 0.94
C TYR A 133 6.05 -16.67 0.15
N THR A 134 5.58 -17.11 -1.01
CA THR A 134 6.36 -17.91 -1.96
C THR A 134 6.07 -17.34 -3.35
N HIS A 135 7.15 -17.15 -4.09
CA HIS A 135 7.15 -16.67 -5.46
C HIS A 135 6.67 -17.73 -6.45
#